data_AF-A0A8T0LKN9-F1
#
_entry.id   AF-A0A8T0LKN9-F1
#
_cell.length_a   1.000
_cell.length_b   1.000
_cell.length_c   1.000
_cell.angle_alpha   90.00
_cell.angle_beta   90.00
_cell.angle_gamma   90.00
#
_symmetry.space_group_name_H-M   'P 1'
#
loop_
_entity.id
_entity.type
_entity.pdbx_description
1 polymer ?
#
loop_
_entity_poly.entity_id
_entity_poly.type
_entity_poly.pdbx_seq_one_letter_code
_entity_poly.pdbx_strand_id
1 'polypeptide(L)'
;SPSMGAARELSPEEKTTLLTLAKAGLSLHAIDEATNRSRSTCQRVVQLPAKSKCPSHCGSSKKIDEKFQRRIIRSVSTGKMSAAKVKDKL
;
A
#
# COMPACT_ATOMS: atom_id res chain seq x y z
N SER A 1 -8.62 -17.93 17.99
CA SER A 1 -8.56 -16.67 17.23
C SER A 1 -7.41 -16.74 16.25
N PRO A 2 -7.60 -16.68 14.92
CA PRO A 2 -6.46 -16.73 14.03
C PRO A 2 -5.70 -15.40 14.15
N SER A 3 -4.40 -15.50 14.40
CA SER A 3 -3.50 -14.36 14.41
C SER A 3 -3.52 -13.69 13.04
N MET A 4 -3.65 -12.36 13.02
CA MET A 4 -3.34 -11.56 11.84
C MET A 4 -1.82 -11.62 11.63
N GLY A 5 -1.33 -12.76 11.13
CA GLY A 5 0.05 -12.94 10.76
C GLY A 5 0.42 -11.91 9.70
N ALA A 6 1.50 -11.17 9.92
CA ALA A 6 2.05 -10.26 8.93
C ALA A 6 2.28 -11.05 7.63
N ALA A 7 1.47 -10.79 6.62
CA ALA A 7 1.58 -11.46 5.34
C ALA A 7 2.91 -11.05 4.70
N ARG A 8 3.87 -11.98 4.66
CA ARG A 8 5.17 -11.77 4.02
C ARG A 8 4.96 -11.38 2.57
N GLU A 9 5.47 -10.21 2.19
CA GLU A 9 5.45 -9.76 0.80
C GLU A 9 6.13 -10.78 -0.12
N LEU A 10 5.60 -10.92 -1.34
CA LEU A 10 6.22 -11.76 -2.36
C LEU A 10 7.52 -11.13 -2.84
N SER A 11 8.61 -11.89 -2.80
CA SER A 11 9.88 -11.46 -3.40
C SER A 11 9.73 -11.33 -4.92
N PRO A 12 10.59 -10.55 -5.58
CA PRO A 12 10.60 -10.48 -7.05
C PRO A 12 10.82 -11.85 -7.70
N GLU A 13 11.66 -12.69 -7.11
CA GLU A 13 11.96 -14.05 -7.56
C GLU A 13 10.74 -14.96 -7.45
N GLU A 14 10.00 -14.88 -6.34
CA GLU A 14 8.75 -15.64 -6.19
C GLU A 14 7.67 -15.19 -7.18
N LYS A 15 7.63 -13.89 -7.52
CA LYS A 15 6.71 -13.40 -8.55
C LYS A 15 7.08 -13.93 -9.92
N THR A 16 8.37 -14.01 -10.27
CA THR A 16 8.80 -14.54 -11.57
C THR A 16 8.54 -16.04 -11.68
N THR A 17 8.73 -16.82 -10.61
CA THR A 17 8.40 -18.25 -10.62
C THR A 17 6.90 -18.48 -10.80
N LEU A 18 6.05 -17.76 -10.07
CA LEU A 18 4.58 -17.81 -10.23
C LEU A 18 4.15 -17.48 -11.67
N LEU A 19 4.71 -16.43 -12.26
CA LEU A 19 4.41 -16.05 -13.65
C LEU A 19 4.93 -17.08 -14.67
N THR A 20 6.07 -17.72 -14.39
CA THR A 20 6.63 -18.75 -15.27
C THR A 20 5.75 -20.01 -15.27
N LEU A 21 5.29 -20.45 -14.09
CA LEU A 21 4.37 -21.58 -13.96
C LEU A 21 3.02 -21.29 -14.64
N ALA A 22 2.50 -20.07 -14.48
CA ALA A 22 1.27 -19.66 -15.18
C ALA A 22 1.43 -19.64 -16.70
N LYS A 23 2.57 -19.16 -17.21
CA LYS A 23 2.90 -19.20 -18.65
C LYS A 23 3.05 -20.62 -19.18
N ALA A 24 3.50 -21.56 -18.36
CA ALA A 24 3.56 -22.99 -18.69
C ALA A 24 2.18 -23.67 -18.71
N GLY A 25 1.09 -22.94 -18.43
CA GLY A 25 -0.29 -23.44 -18.51
C GLY A 25 -0.77 -24.18 -17.26
N LEU A 26 -0.06 -24.08 -16.14
CA LEU A 26 -0.49 -24.70 -14.88
C LEU A 26 -1.75 -24.01 -14.33
N SER A 27 -2.61 -24.81 -13.70
CA SER A 27 -3.78 -24.30 -12.99
C SER A 27 -3.36 -23.53 -11.73
N LEU A 28 -4.20 -22.58 -11.29
CA LEU A 28 -3.94 -21.84 -10.05
C LEU A 28 -3.80 -22.75 -8.82
N HIS A 29 -4.45 -23.91 -8.81
CA HIS A 29 -4.33 -24.90 -7.73
C HIS A 29 -2.95 -25.56 -7.71
N ALA A 30 -2.45 -25.97 -8.88
CA ALA A 30 -1.11 -26.55 -8.97
C ALA A 30 -0.02 -25.54 -8.62
N ILE A 31 -0.23 -24.25 -8.94
CA ILE A 31 0.70 -23.17 -8.60
C ILE A 31 0.70 -22.88 -7.09
N ASP A 32 -0.48 -22.87 -6.47
CA ASP A 32 -0.69 -22.79 -5.02
C ASP A 32 0.12 -23.86 -4.29
N GLU A 33 -0.05 -25.13 -4.68
CA GLU A 33 0.64 -26.27 -4.08
C GLU A 33 2.16 -26.20 -4.30
N ALA A 34 2.59 -25.83 -5.51
CA ALA A 34 4.01 -25.74 -5.85
C ALA A 34 4.73 -24.59 -5.12
N THR A 35 4.03 -23.51 -4.79
CA THR A 35 4.64 -22.31 -4.17
C THR A 35 4.30 -22.13 -2.70
N ASN A 36 3.43 -22.97 -2.13
CA ASN A 36 2.88 -22.83 -0.78
C ASN A 36 2.30 -21.42 -0.54
N ARG A 37 1.70 -20.82 -1.58
CA ARG A 37 1.06 -19.51 -1.52
C ARG A 37 -0.43 -19.63 -1.72
N SER A 38 -1.18 -18.77 -1.03
CA SER A 38 -2.63 -18.77 -1.13
C SER A 38 -3.08 -18.57 -2.59
N ARG A 39 -4.14 -19.29 -2.98
CA ARG A 39 -4.80 -19.12 -4.29
C ARG A 39 -5.08 -17.67 -4.67
N SER A 40 -5.52 -16.84 -3.71
CA SER A 40 -5.78 -15.40 -3.92
C SER A 40 -4.51 -14.60 -4.24
N THR A 41 -3.36 -15.02 -3.72
CA THR A 41 -2.06 -14.42 -4.01
C THR A 41 -1.57 -14.81 -5.39
N CYS A 42 -1.65 -16.11 -5.73
CA CYS A 42 -1.33 -16.61 -7.08
C CYS A 42 -2.20 -15.92 -8.13
N GLN A 43 -3.52 -15.82 -7.90
CA GLN A 43 -4.45 -15.14 -8.79
C GLN A 43 -4.08 -13.68 -9.00
N ARG A 44 -3.78 -12.93 -7.93
CA ARG A 44 -3.34 -11.54 -8.03
C ARG A 44 -2.09 -11.42 -8.90
N VAL A 45 -1.06 -12.25 -8.69
CA VAL A 45 0.17 -12.16 -9.48
C VAL A 45 -0.07 -12.47 -10.96
N VAL A 46 -0.88 -13.48 -11.26
CA VAL A 46 -1.16 -13.91 -12.63
C VAL A 46 -2.07 -12.92 -13.37
N GLN A 47 -3.06 -12.34 -12.70
CA GLN A 47 -4.07 -11.47 -13.31
C GLN A 47 -3.71 -9.97 -13.24
N LEU A 48 -2.82 -9.55 -12.34
CA LEU A 48 -2.40 -8.16 -12.27
C LEU A 48 -1.49 -7.84 -13.46
N PRO A 49 -1.88 -6.88 -14.33
CA PRO A 49 -0.98 -6.43 -15.38
C PRO A 49 0.28 -5.85 -14.76
N ALA A 50 1.45 -6.03 -15.37
CA ALA A 50 2.73 -5.50 -14.86
C ALA A 50 2.72 -3.97 -14.63
N LYS A 51 1.73 -3.25 -15.19
CA LYS A 51 1.50 -1.81 -15.04
C LYS A 51 0.43 -1.46 -13.99
N SER A 52 -0.18 -2.43 -13.31
CA SER A 52 -1.14 -2.14 -12.24
C SER A 52 -0.39 -1.40 -11.15
N LYS A 53 -0.67 -0.11 -11.02
CA LYS A 53 -0.16 0.69 -9.91
C LYS A 53 -0.61 -0.02 -8.63
N CYS A 54 0.33 -0.44 -7.79
CA CYS A 54 0.01 -0.86 -6.44
C CYS A 54 -0.87 0.25 -5.85
N PRO A 55 -1.97 -0.08 -5.15
CA PRO A 55 -2.68 0.94 -4.40
C PRO A 55 -1.64 1.62 -3.52
N SER A 56 -1.38 2.90 -3.79
CA SER A 56 -0.47 3.67 -2.96
C SER A 56 -0.99 3.52 -1.56
N HIS A 57 -0.17 3.01 -0.64
CA HIS A 57 -0.51 2.99 0.77
C HIS A 57 -0.52 4.46 1.20
N CYS A 58 -1.62 5.14 0.90
CA CYS A 58 -1.82 6.51 1.29
C CYS A 58 -1.87 6.42 2.81
N GLY A 59 -0.82 6.94 3.46
CA GLY A 59 -0.73 6.99 4.91
C GLY A 59 -2.04 7.55 5.47
N SER A 60 -2.34 7.19 6.71
CA SER A 60 -3.53 7.68 7.40
C SER A 60 -3.71 9.17 7.16
N SER A 61 -4.95 9.53 6.79
CA SER A 61 -5.40 10.89 6.52
C SER A 61 -4.75 11.88 7.47
N LYS A 62 -4.23 13.00 6.94
CA LYS A 62 -3.53 14.05 7.69
C LYS A 62 -4.20 14.24 9.05
N LYS A 63 -3.43 14.22 10.14
CA LYS A 63 -3.88 14.50 11.53
C LYS A 63 -4.51 15.89 11.71
N ILE A 64 -4.69 16.64 10.63
CA ILE A 64 -4.99 18.04 10.60
C ILE A 64 -6.05 18.24 9.52
N ASP A 65 -7.19 18.80 9.94
CA ASP A 65 -8.26 19.20 9.03
C ASP A 65 -7.77 20.25 8.02
N GLU A 66 -8.29 20.21 6.80
CA GLU A 66 -7.82 21.07 5.72
C GLU A 66 -8.03 22.55 6.05
N LYS A 67 -9.13 22.89 6.72
CA LYS A 67 -9.42 24.24 7.20
C LYS A 67 -8.35 24.74 8.16
N PHE A 68 -7.87 23.86 9.05
CA PHE A 68 -6.82 24.17 10.01
C PHE A 68 -5.48 24.39 9.30
N GLN A 69 -5.15 23.54 8.32
CA GLN A 69 -3.96 23.71 7.48
C GLN A 69 -3.97 25.09 6.78
N ARG A 70 -5.10 25.50 6.20
CA ARG A 70 -5.23 26.81 5.54
C ARG A 70 -5.09 27.99 6.53
N ARG A 71 -5.58 27.85 7.77
CA ARG A 71 -5.47 28.91 8.80
C ARG A 71 -4.05 29.08 9.31
N ILE A 72 -3.28 27.99 9.43
CA ILE A 72 -1.85 28.05 9.72
C ILE A 72 -1.11 28.78 8.60
N ILE A 73 -1.29 28.35 7.35
CA ILE A 73 -0.61 28.96 6.20
C ILE A 73 -0.88 30.47 6.16
N ARG A 74 -2.14 30.88 6.27
CA ARG A 74 -2.52 32.30 6.26
C ARG A 74 -1.85 33.09 7.39
N SER A 75 -1.87 32.58 8.61
CA SER A 75 -1.31 33.27 9.78
C SER A 75 0.21 33.44 9.65
N VAL A 76 0.90 32.40 9.19
CA VAL A 76 2.36 32.43 9.00
C VAL A 76 2.74 33.34 7.83
N SER A 77 2.03 33.28 6.69
CA SER A 77 2.28 34.14 5.53
C SER A 77 2.10 35.63 5.84
N THR A 78 1.21 35.98 6.77
CA THR A 78 1.05 37.38 7.23
C THR A 78 2.15 37.85 8.19
N GLY A 79 3.13 37.02 8.51
CA GLY A 79 4.28 37.37 9.36
C GLY A 79 3.95 37.57 10.84
N LYS A 80 2.71 37.32 11.26
CA LYS A 80 2.24 37.63 12.63
C LYS A 80 2.80 36.68 13.68
N MET A 81 3.05 35.43 13.33
CA MET A 81 3.44 34.38 14.29
C MET A 81 4.00 33.13 13.59
N SER A 82 4.90 32.42 14.27
CA SER A 82 5.46 31.16 13.79
C SER A 82 4.42 30.04 13.79
N ALA A 83 4.58 29.06 12.90
CA ALA A 83 3.63 27.94 12.75
C ALA A 83 3.37 27.20 14.07
N ALA A 84 4.40 27.01 14.91
CA ALA A 84 4.27 26.41 16.23
C ALA A 84 3.28 27.20 17.12
N LYS A 85 3.49 28.52 17.23
CA LYS A 85 2.60 29.39 18.02
C LYS A 85 1.18 29.48 17.46
N VAL A 86 1.00 29.34 16.15
CA VAL A 86 -0.34 29.30 15.54
C VAL A 86 -1.04 27.99 15.87
N LYS A 87 -0.33 26.87 15.88
CA LYS A 87 -0.88 25.56 16.25
C LYS A 87 -1.35 25.52 17.71
N ASP A 88 -0.60 26.15 18.61
CA ASP A 88 -0.89 26.09 20.06
C ASP A 88 -2.06 27.01 20.48
N LYS A 89 -2.44 27.99 19.65
CA LYS A 89 -3.49 28.98 19.93
C LYS A 89 -4.89 28.58 19.41
N LEU A 90 -5.02 27.40 18.82
CA LEU A 90 -6.08 27.10 17.85
C LEU A 90 -6.74 25.77 18.13
#